data_AF-A0A263NPF5-F1
#
_entry.id   AF-A0A263NPF5-F1
#
_cell.length_a   1.000
_cell.length_b   1.000
_cell.length_c   1.000
_cell.angle_alpha   90.00
_cell.angle_beta   90.00
_cell.angle_gamma   90.00
#
_symmetry.space_group_name_H-M   'P 1'
#
loop_
_entity.id
_entity.type
_entity.pdbx_description
1 polymer ?
#
loop_
_entity_poly.entity_id
_entity_poly.type
_entity_poly.pdbx_seq_one_letter_code
_entity_poly.pdbx_strand_id
1 'polypeptide(L)'
;MGISAQSIAAELMGQVEKLLPARPLVRGGFHHFVIRASVTAEVSPTMSSEAFDIFLCKLADECREWSVEISGSLDDLVITFSR
;
A
#
# COMPACT_ATOMS: atom_id res chain seq x y z
N MET A 1 -12.87 10.55 -17.34
CA MET A 1 -11.49 10.15 -17.00
C MET A 1 -11.48 8.65 -16.85
N GLY A 2 -10.65 7.94 -17.63
CA GLY A 2 -10.56 6.48 -17.55
C GLY A 2 -9.84 6.06 -16.28
N ILE A 3 -10.29 4.95 -15.67
CA ILE A 3 -9.53 4.29 -14.60
C ILE A 3 -8.17 3.93 -15.19
N SER A 4 -7.09 4.29 -14.50
CA SER A 4 -5.71 3.98 -14.90
C SER A 4 -5.01 3.21 -13.79
N ALA A 5 -3.99 2.41 -14.11
CA ALA A 5 -3.18 1.71 -13.11
C ALA A 5 -2.59 2.69 -12.07
N GLN A 6 -2.22 3.89 -12.51
CA GLN A 6 -1.74 4.96 -11.65
C GLN A 6 -2.81 5.48 -10.69
N SER A 7 -4.07 5.60 -11.14
CA SER A 7 -5.20 6.03 -10.30
C SER A 7 -5.49 5.00 -9.21
N ILE A 8 -5.45 3.71 -9.57
CA ILE A 8 -5.64 2.60 -8.62
C ILE A 8 -4.51 2.58 -7.58
N ALA A 9 -3.26 2.66 -8.02
CA ALA A 9 -2.11 2.70 -7.13
C ALA A 9 -2.14 3.93 -6.20
N ALA A 10 -2.60 5.07 -6.69
CA ALA A 10 -2.77 6.28 -5.89
C ALA A 10 -3.89 6.14 -4.84
N GLU A 11 -5.00 5.47 -5.18
CA GLU A 11 -6.07 5.17 -4.22
C GLU A 11 -5.57 4.26 -3.09
N LEU A 12 -4.82 3.20 -3.43
CA LEU A 12 -4.20 2.31 -2.45
C LEU A 12 -3.21 3.04 -1.55
N MET A 13 -2.30 3.83 -2.12
CA MET A 13 -1.36 4.65 -1.34
C MET A 13 -2.11 5.61 -0.43
N GLY A 14 -3.17 6.26 -0.91
CA GLY A 14 -3.99 7.17 -0.10
C GLY A 14 -4.70 6.47 1.08
N GLN A 15 -4.99 5.17 1.00
CA GLN A 15 -5.46 4.38 2.14
C GLN A 15 -4.33 4.09 3.12
N VAL A 16 -3.17 3.69 2.61
CA VAL A 16 -1.97 3.42 3.41
C VAL A 16 -1.53 4.66 4.18
N GLU A 17 -1.38 5.80 3.50
CA GLU A 17 -0.93 7.06 4.11
C GLU A 17 -1.84 7.56 5.23
N LYS A 18 -3.17 7.33 5.12
CA LYS A 18 -4.13 7.67 6.18
C LYS A 18 -3.99 6.81 7.43
N LEU A 19 -3.51 5.58 7.27
CA LEU A 19 -3.36 4.60 8.33
C LEU A 19 -1.92 4.51 8.84
N LEU A 20 -0.96 5.10 8.11
CA LEU A 20 0.42 5.20 8.55
C LEU A 20 0.48 6.04 9.83
N PRO A 21 1.22 5.59 10.85
CA PRO A 21 1.44 6.36 12.06
C PRO A 21 2.12 7.70 11.73
N ALA A 22 1.64 8.78 12.36
CA ALA A 22 2.20 10.11 12.18
C ALA A 22 3.69 10.12 12.56
N ARG A 23 4.54 10.64 11.67
CA ARG A 23 5.96 10.85 11.96
C ARG A 23 6.11 12.06 12.90
N PRO A 24 7.03 12.04 13.88
CA PRO A 24 8.01 10.99 14.13
C PRO A 24 7.41 9.83 14.95
N LEU A 25 7.93 8.63 14.73
CA LEU A 25 7.65 7.46 15.57
C LEU A 25 8.39 7.63 16.89
N VAL A 26 7.95 8.60 17.70
CA VAL A 26 8.61 8.98 18.94
C VAL A 26 8.31 7.91 19.99
N ARG A 27 9.11 6.84 19.98
CA ARG A 27 9.51 5.95 21.10
C ARG A 27 10.08 4.68 20.49
N GLY A 28 11.35 4.38 20.81
CA GLY A 28 12.09 3.22 20.32
C GLY A 28 11.52 1.88 20.83
N GLY A 29 10.50 1.37 20.15
CA GLY A 29 9.97 0.03 20.30
C GLY A 29 9.85 -0.66 18.94
N PHE A 30 9.76 -1.98 18.94
CA PHE A 30 9.37 -2.73 17.74
C PHE A 30 7.96 -2.32 17.35
N HIS A 31 7.81 -1.79 16.15
CA HIS A 31 6.51 -1.38 15.63
C HIS A 31 6.10 -2.42 14.61
N HIS A 32 5.10 -3.23 14.95
CA HIS A 32 4.42 -4.13 14.02
C HIS A 32 2.99 -3.63 13.88
N PHE A 33 2.61 -3.21 12.68
CA PHE A 33 1.22 -2.90 12.37
C PHE A 33 0.83 -3.41 11.00
N VAL A 34 -0.46 -3.69 10.86
CA VAL A 34 -1.05 -4.25 9.65
C VAL A 34 -2.04 -3.25 9.10
N ILE A 35 -1.86 -2.87 7.84
CA ILE A 35 -2.78 -2.02 7.08
C ILE A 35 -3.52 -2.91 6.09
N ARG A 36 -4.85 -2.77 6.05
CA ARG A 36 -5.68 -3.40 5.04
C ARG A 36 -6.11 -2.33 4.04
N ALA A 37 -5.91 -2.61 2.77
CA ALA A 37 -6.30 -1.73 1.68
C ALA A 37 -7.02 -2.55 0.60
N SER A 38 -8.02 -1.94 -0.01
CA SER A 38 -8.84 -2.62 -1.03
C SER A 38 -9.23 -1.64 -2.12
N VAL A 39 -9.23 -2.10 -3.36
CA VAL A 39 -9.72 -1.36 -4.52
C VAL A 39 -11.10 -1.89 -4.88
N THR A 40 -12.10 -1.02 -4.92
CA THR A 40 -13.49 -1.40 -5.26
C THR A 40 -13.76 -1.43 -6.77
N ALA A 41 -12.78 -1.02 -7.58
CA ALA A 41 -12.92 -0.95 -9.02
C ALA A 41 -12.69 -2.33 -9.66
N GLU A 42 -13.66 -2.81 -10.45
CA GLU A 42 -13.47 -3.97 -11.31
C GLU A 42 -12.44 -3.62 -12.39
N VAL A 43 -11.26 -4.25 -12.30
CA VAL A 43 -10.12 -3.98 -13.17
C VAL A 43 -9.63 -5.27 -13.82
N SER A 44 -9.26 -5.18 -15.10
CA SER A 44 -8.69 -6.31 -15.84
C SER A 44 -7.41 -6.81 -15.16
N PRO A 45 -7.11 -8.12 -15.17
CA PRO A 45 -5.94 -8.68 -14.48
C PRO A 45 -4.60 -8.05 -14.90
N THR A 46 -4.46 -7.67 -16.18
CA THR A 46 -3.29 -6.93 -16.68
C THR A 46 -3.14 -5.56 -16.00
N MET A 47 -4.25 -4.86 -15.84
CA MET A 47 -4.31 -3.54 -15.19
C MET A 47 -4.09 -3.66 -13.69
N SER A 48 -4.58 -4.73 -13.08
CA SER A 48 -4.33 -5.07 -11.69
C SER A 48 -2.84 -5.26 -11.42
N SER A 49 -2.17 -6.04 -12.27
CA SER A 49 -0.72 -6.28 -12.13
C SER A 49 0.07 -4.98 -12.27
N GLU A 50 -0.24 -4.16 -13.27
CA GLU A 50 0.45 -2.88 -13.49
C GLU A 50 0.21 -1.91 -12.31
N ALA A 51 -1.01 -1.83 -11.80
CA ALA A 51 -1.32 -1.02 -10.63
C ALA A 51 -0.57 -1.50 -9.39
N PHE A 52 -0.45 -2.82 -9.23
CA PHE A 52 0.26 -3.42 -8.11
C PHE A 52 1.76 -3.11 -8.17
N ASP A 53 2.41 -3.25 -9.33
CA ASP A 53 3.82 -2.87 -9.52
C ASP A 53 4.08 -1.40 -9.17
N ILE A 54 3.22 -0.49 -9.64
CA ILE A 54 3.31 0.95 -9.33
C ILE A 54 3.13 1.19 -7.81
N PHE A 55 2.17 0.51 -7.20
CA PHE A 55 1.92 0.58 -5.76
C PHE A 55 3.14 0.13 -4.96
N LEU A 56 3.74 -1.01 -5.29
CA LEU A 56 4.95 -1.54 -4.64
C LEU A 56 6.11 -0.56 -4.73
N CYS A 57 6.34 0.04 -5.91
CA CYS A 57 7.41 1.01 -6.10
C CYS A 57 7.23 2.24 -5.22
N LYS A 58 6.01 2.80 -5.17
CA LYS A 58 5.70 3.96 -4.33
C LYS A 58 5.82 3.63 -2.84
N LEU A 59 5.33 2.46 -2.44
CA LEU A 59 5.38 2.03 -1.05
C LEU A 59 6.82 1.84 -0.57
N ALA A 60 7.67 1.23 -1.40
CA ALA A 60 9.08 1.05 -1.11
C ALA A 60 9.83 2.40 -0.99
N ASP A 61 9.43 3.43 -1.75
CA ASP A 61 10.04 4.76 -1.65
C ASP A 61 9.58 5.52 -0.39
N GLU A 62 8.27 5.48 -0.07
CA GLU A 62 7.70 6.13 1.10
C GLU A 62 8.10 5.46 2.43
N CYS A 63 8.18 4.13 2.45
CA CYS A 63 8.40 3.31 3.64
C CYS A 63 9.78 2.63 3.67
N ARG A 64 10.83 3.29 3.15
CA ARG A 64 12.21 2.75 3.13
C ARG A 64 12.76 2.27 4.48
N GLU A 65 12.27 2.84 5.57
CA GLU A 65 12.71 2.49 6.93
C GLU A 65 12.02 1.23 7.50
N TRP A 66 11.06 0.67 6.78
CA TRP A 66 10.21 -0.44 7.23
C TRP A 66 10.45 -1.70 6.41
N SER A 67 10.43 -2.85 7.08
CA SER A 67 10.26 -4.14 6.42
C SER A 67 8.78 -4.31 6.10
N VAL A 68 8.47 -4.41 4.81
CA VAL A 68 7.10 -4.48 4.30
C VAL A 68 6.83 -5.87 3.75
N GLU A 69 5.85 -6.57 4.30
CA GLU A 69 5.32 -7.82 3.75
C GLU A 69 3.91 -7.56 3.20
N ILE A 70 3.65 -8.03 1.98
CA ILE A 70 2.37 -7.83 1.32
C ILE A 70 1.78 -9.20 0.99
N SER A 71 0.51 -9.38 1.30
CA SER A 71 -0.23 -10.60 1.03
C SER A 71 -1.62 -10.25 0.53
N GLY A 72 -2.20 -11.12 -0.30
CA GLY A 72 -3.56 -10.95 -0.82
C GLY A 72 -3.61 -10.43 -2.26
N SER A 73 -4.73 -9.82 -2.61
CA SER A 73 -5.08 -9.32 -3.95
C SER A 73 -5.51 -7.86 -3.86
N LEU A 74 -5.64 -7.13 -4.98
CA LEU A 74 -6.02 -5.70 -4.93
C LEU A 74 -7.35 -5.45 -4.20
N ASP A 75 -8.27 -6.41 -4.22
CA ASP A 75 -9.56 -6.35 -3.52
C ASP A 75 -9.45 -6.59 -2.00
N ASP A 76 -8.39 -7.25 -1.54
CA ASP A 76 -8.13 -7.55 -0.13
C ASP A 76 -6.61 -7.61 0.10
N LEU A 77 -5.98 -6.44 0.14
CA LEU A 77 -4.54 -6.31 0.30
C LEU A 77 -4.20 -6.15 1.78
N VAL A 78 -3.34 -7.02 2.28
CA VAL A 78 -2.82 -6.96 3.64
C VAL A 78 -1.35 -6.57 3.57
N ILE A 79 -1.03 -5.43 4.17
CA ILE A 79 0.32 -4.87 4.21
C ILE A 79 0.78 -4.84 5.64
N THR A 80 1.84 -5.59 5.93
CA THR A 80 2.44 -5.67 7.26
C THR A 80 3.71 -4.84 7.26
N PHE A 81 3.79 -3.89 8.19
CA PHE A 81 4.98 -3.08 8.42
C PHE A 81 5.64 -3.51 9.72
N SER A 82 6.96 -3.72 9.65
CA SER A 82 7.78 -4.11 10.80
C SER A 82 9.10 -3.33 10.81
N ARG A 83 9.55 -2.93 12.00
CA ARG A 83 10.83 -2.24 12.25
C ARG A 83 11.40 -2.65 13.60
#